data_AF-A0A954ZRE4-F1
#
_entry.id   AF-A0A954ZRE4-F1
#
_cell.length_a   1.000
_cell.length_b   1.000
_cell.length_c   1.000
_cell.angle_alpha   90.00
_cell.angle_beta   90.00
_cell.angle_gamma   90.00
#
_symmetry.space_group_name_H-M   'P 1'
#
loop_
_entity.id
_entity.type
_entity.pdbx_description
1 polymer ?
#
loop_
_entity_poly.entity_id
_entity_poly.type
_entity_poly.pdbx_seq_one_letter_code
_entity_poly.pdbx_strand_id
1 'polypeptide(L)'
;MRRLVTADKMQGRRVGVVMTMGALHEGHLSLVRRSVEECDRTAVTIFVNPTQFGPQEDYAKYPRQLHEDLSLLADLGVNYVFTPQPSEMYPSGHSTRISPPRVAEVLEGQCRPGHFEGVTTIVLKLLQVIPADIAYFGQKDYQQYLVIRTMVEELDVASDIRVCPIVRDADGLALSSRNQYLATEARQRALAISESLSLAEQMVRDGQRRASTIAAHMRQHLVDADIERIDYIALVDPKSLQEVR
;
A
#
# COMPACT_ATOMS: atom_id res chain seq x y z
N MET A 1 -19.14 9.42 -8.70
CA MET A 1 -17.91 9.99 -8.10
C MET A 1 -17.28 11.10 -8.94
N ARG A 2 -16.75 10.83 -10.15
CA ARG A 2 -16.08 11.82 -11.02
C ARG A 2 -16.72 13.21 -11.05
N ARG A 3 -18.03 13.29 -11.33
CA ARG A 3 -18.77 14.57 -11.38
C ARG A 3 -18.66 15.39 -10.09
N LEU A 4 -18.70 14.76 -8.92
CA LEU A 4 -18.60 15.43 -7.62
C LEU A 4 -17.21 16.03 -7.42
N VAL A 5 -16.17 15.23 -7.64
CA VAL A 5 -14.77 15.65 -7.52
C VAL A 5 -14.43 16.75 -8.52
N THR A 6 -14.87 16.61 -9.78
CA THR A 6 -14.66 17.65 -10.80
C THR A 6 -15.35 18.96 -10.40
N ALA A 7 -16.56 18.91 -9.82
CA ALA A 7 -17.26 20.11 -9.37
C ALA A 7 -16.51 20.82 -8.22
N ASP A 8 -15.93 20.08 -7.26
CA ASP A 8 -15.06 20.66 -6.23
C ASP A 8 -13.83 21.33 -6.84
N LYS A 9 -13.15 20.65 -7.77
CA LYS A 9 -11.97 21.20 -8.46
C LYS A 9 -12.29 22.45 -9.28
N MET A 10 -13.44 22.50 -9.93
CA MET A 10 -13.91 23.71 -10.64
C MET A 10 -14.18 24.89 -9.70
N GLN A 11 -14.39 24.64 -8.40
CA GLN A 11 -14.50 25.67 -7.37
C GLN A 11 -13.13 26.03 -6.75
N GLY A 12 -12.04 25.53 -7.32
CA GLY A 12 -10.68 25.76 -6.81
C GLY A 12 -10.34 24.96 -5.55
N ARG A 13 -11.16 23.98 -5.15
CA ARG A 13 -10.87 23.11 -4.00
C ARG A 13 -9.86 22.05 -4.38
N ARG A 14 -8.84 21.89 -3.53
CA ARG A 14 -7.88 20.81 -3.62
C ARG A 14 -8.49 19.52 -3.09
N VAL A 15 -8.38 18.44 -3.86
CA VAL A 15 -8.96 17.14 -3.51
C VAL A 15 -7.86 16.10 -3.29
N GLY A 16 -7.86 15.45 -2.13
CA GLY A 16 -7.03 14.30 -1.82
C GLY A 16 -7.81 12.98 -1.93
N VAL A 17 -7.11 11.89 -2.26
CA VAL A 17 -7.69 10.54 -2.26
C VAL A 17 -6.82 9.53 -1.51
N VAL A 18 -7.45 8.69 -0.69
CA VAL A 18 -6.84 7.52 -0.06
C VAL A 18 -7.48 6.27 -0.65
N MET A 19 -6.68 5.47 -1.37
CA MET A 19 -7.18 4.26 -2.03
C MET A 19 -6.92 3.04 -1.15
N THR A 20 -7.98 2.38 -0.68
CA THR A 20 -7.89 1.23 0.23
C THR A 20 -8.67 0.02 -0.29
N MET A 21 -8.37 -1.14 0.28
CA MET A 21 -9.18 -2.35 0.10
C MET A 21 -10.23 -2.54 1.21
N GLY A 22 -10.40 -1.57 2.12
CA GLY A 22 -11.23 -1.71 3.33
C GLY A 22 -10.49 -2.37 4.49
N ALA A 23 -11.26 -2.84 5.48
CA ALA A 23 -10.73 -3.38 6.74
C ALA A 23 -9.73 -2.40 7.36
N LEU A 24 -10.23 -1.19 7.56
CA LEU A 24 -9.44 -0.02 7.92
C LEU A 24 -8.81 -0.18 9.30
N HIS A 25 -7.65 0.42 9.44
CA HIS A 25 -6.86 0.43 10.67
C HIS A 25 -6.13 1.76 10.77
N GLU A 26 -5.46 2.03 11.88
CA GLU A 26 -4.83 3.33 12.15
C GLU A 26 -3.80 3.75 11.08
N GLY A 27 -3.14 2.80 10.42
CA GLY A 27 -2.33 3.08 9.22
C GLY A 27 -3.11 3.66 8.02
N HIS A 28 -4.36 3.28 7.80
CA HIS A 28 -5.23 3.91 6.80
C HIS A 28 -5.74 5.27 7.29
N LEU A 29 -6.14 5.36 8.56
CA LEU A 29 -6.69 6.58 9.14
C LEU A 29 -5.65 7.70 9.20
N SER A 30 -4.35 7.37 9.31
CA SER A 30 -3.27 8.35 9.23
C SER A 30 -3.15 8.96 7.83
N LEU A 31 -3.36 8.18 6.76
CA LEU A 31 -3.43 8.70 5.38
C LEU A 31 -4.62 9.64 5.21
N VAL A 32 -5.77 9.26 5.78
CA VAL A 32 -6.99 10.07 5.74
C VAL A 32 -6.78 11.40 6.46
N ARG A 33 -6.24 11.36 7.70
CA ARG A 33 -5.91 12.58 8.45
C ARG A 33 -4.92 13.47 7.69
N ARG A 34 -3.91 12.87 7.05
CA ARG A 34 -2.96 13.63 6.23
C ARG A 34 -3.63 14.29 5.02
N SER A 35 -4.55 13.60 4.37
CA SER A 35 -5.34 14.19 3.27
C SER A 35 -6.22 15.34 3.75
N VAL A 36 -6.86 15.22 4.91
CA VAL A 36 -7.76 16.23 5.46
C VAL A 36 -6.99 17.47 5.93
N GLU A 37 -5.75 17.28 6.41
CA GLU A 37 -4.84 18.38 6.75
C GLU A 37 -4.39 19.18 5.51
N GLU A 38 -4.19 18.51 4.37
CA GLU A 38 -3.56 19.11 3.18
C GLU A 38 -4.51 19.52 2.05
N CYS A 39 -5.77 19.06 2.10
CA CYS A 39 -6.76 19.25 1.04
C CYS A 39 -8.10 19.77 1.59
N ASP A 40 -8.82 20.54 0.77
CA ASP A 40 -10.16 21.02 1.10
C ASP A 40 -11.21 19.90 1.09
N ARG A 41 -10.96 18.85 0.30
CA ARG A 41 -11.80 17.67 0.19
C ARG A 41 -10.99 16.39 0.24
N THR A 42 -11.51 15.38 0.91
CA THR A 42 -10.93 14.03 0.97
C THR A 42 -11.92 12.99 0.48
N ALA A 43 -11.45 12.15 -0.44
CA ALA A 43 -12.13 10.95 -0.88
C ALA A 43 -11.39 9.70 -0.35
N VAL A 44 -12.15 8.67 0.01
CA VAL A 44 -11.61 7.35 0.35
C VAL A 44 -12.23 6.31 -0.57
N THR A 45 -11.43 5.38 -1.11
CA THR A 45 -11.97 4.21 -1.81
C THR A 45 -11.89 2.99 -0.91
N ILE A 46 -12.93 2.16 -0.94
CA ILE A 46 -12.95 0.84 -0.31
C ILE A 46 -13.31 -0.15 -1.41
N PHE A 47 -12.28 -0.81 -1.96
CA PHE A 47 -12.44 -1.77 -3.05
C PHE A 47 -11.40 -2.87 -2.98
N VAL A 48 -11.82 -4.09 -2.64
CA VAL A 48 -10.98 -5.28 -2.74
C VAL A 48 -10.85 -5.65 -4.22
N ASN A 49 -9.81 -5.14 -4.87
CA ASN A 49 -9.58 -5.37 -6.29
C ASN A 49 -9.24 -6.85 -6.57
N PRO A 50 -10.04 -7.61 -7.34
CA PRO A 50 -9.73 -9.01 -7.65
C PRO A 50 -8.47 -9.19 -8.50
N THR A 51 -8.10 -8.22 -9.34
CA THR A 51 -7.02 -8.41 -10.34
C THR A 51 -5.61 -8.36 -9.75
N GLN A 52 -5.46 -7.88 -8.51
CA GLN A 52 -4.18 -7.85 -7.82
C GLN A 52 -3.97 -9.06 -6.89
N PHE A 53 -4.87 -10.05 -6.93
CA PHE A 53 -4.74 -11.30 -6.19
C PHE A 53 -4.42 -12.47 -7.13
N GLY A 54 -3.41 -13.25 -6.78
CA GLY A 54 -3.11 -14.52 -7.44
C GLY A 54 -4.17 -15.60 -7.14
N PRO A 55 -4.27 -16.68 -7.94
CA PRO A 55 -5.28 -17.74 -7.76
C PRO A 55 -5.22 -18.44 -6.40
N GLN A 56 -4.05 -18.49 -5.76
CA GLN A 56 -3.82 -19.12 -4.46
C GLN A 56 -3.77 -18.11 -3.30
N GLU A 57 -4.00 -16.83 -3.58
CA GLU A 57 -3.98 -15.78 -2.57
C GLU A 57 -5.32 -15.63 -1.85
N ASP A 58 -5.37 -14.70 -0.90
CA ASP A 58 -6.43 -14.60 0.09
C ASP A 58 -7.66 -13.80 -0.35
N TYR A 59 -7.94 -13.63 -1.65
CA TYR A 59 -9.06 -12.79 -2.14
C TYR A 59 -10.41 -13.16 -1.51
N ALA A 60 -10.71 -14.46 -1.43
CA ALA A 60 -11.96 -14.96 -0.84
C ALA A 60 -12.02 -14.79 0.69
N LYS A 61 -10.86 -14.76 1.35
CA LYS A 61 -10.73 -14.62 2.81
C LYS A 61 -10.47 -13.18 3.26
N TYR A 62 -10.23 -12.27 2.32
CA TYR A 62 -9.93 -10.88 2.61
C TYR A 62 -11.08 -10.24 3.40
N PRO A 63 -10.80 -9.56 4.52
CA PRO A 63 -11.83 -8.96 5.37
C PRO A 63 -12.66 -7.93 4.61
N ARG A 64 -13.97 -7.98 4.80
CA ARG A 64 -14.93 -7.05 4.20
C ARG A 64 -15.91 -6.61 5.28
N GLN A 65 -15.68 -5.42 5.83
CA GLN A 65 -16.40 -4.88 6.98
C GLN A 65 -16.86 -3.43 6.72
N LEU A 66 -17.55 -3.24 5.60
CA LEU A 66 -17.87 -1.90 5.09
C LEU A 66 -18.56 -1.00 6.13
N HIS A 67 -19.46 -1.55 6.96
CA HIS A 67 -20.14 -0.75 7.98
C HIS A 67 -19.16 -0.19 9.04
N GLU A 68 -18.24 -1.03 9.52
CA GLU A 68 -17.21 -0.64 10.48
C GLU A 68 -16.23 0.36 9.85
N ASP A 69 -15.82 0.11 8.61
CA ASP A 69 -14.96 1.02 7.86
C ASP A 69 -15.60 2.41 7.72
N LEU A 70 -16.89 2.49 7.37
CA LEU A 70 -17.62 3.76 7.29
C LEU A 70 -17.73 4.45 8.65
N SER A 71 -17.93 3.70 9.73
CA SER A 71 -17.97 4.25 11.08
C SER A 71 -16.64 4.87 11.48
N LEU A 72 -15.51 4.25 11.12
CA LEU A 72 -14.17 4.79 11.39
C LEU A 72 -13.88 6.08 10.62
N LEU A 73 -14.48 6.25 9.43
CA LEU A 73 -14.29 7.44 8.60
C LEU A 73 -15.19 8.61 8.97
N ALA A 74 -16.30 8.37 9.67
CA ALA A 74 -17.35 9.36 9.94
C ALA A 74 -16.82 10.63 10.62
N ASP A 75 -15.91 10.47 11.58
CA ASP A 75 -15.38 11.57 12.39
C ASP A 75 -14.05 12.13 11.87
N LEU A 76 -13.56 11.64 10.72
CA LEU A 76 -12.26 12.05 10.17
C LEU A 76 -12.35 13.19 9.15
N GLY A 77 -13.54 13.72 8.85
CA GLY A 77 -13.71 14.80 7.88
C GLY A 77 -13.67 14.33 6.42
N VAL A 78 -13.88 13.04 6.16
CA VAL A 78 -13.99 12.50 4.79
C VAL A 78 -15.26 13.01 4.12
N ASN A 79 -15.15 13.54 2.90
CA ASN A 79 -16.29 14.06 2.14
C ASN A 79 -16.94 12.99 1.27
N TYR A 80 -16.14 12.04 0.76
CA TYR A 80 -16.59 11.03 -0.17
C TYR A 80 -16.03 9.66 0.19
N VAL A 81 -16.89 8.64 0.19
CA VAL A 81 -16.46 7.24 0.22
C VAL A 81 -16.95 6.56 -1.05
N PHE A 82 -16.01 5.97 -1.81
CA PHE A 82 -16.31 5.26 -3.06
C PHE A 82 -16.16 3.75 -2.86
N THR A 83 -17.27 3.03 -2.93
CA THR A 83 -17.36 1.58 -2.64
C THR A 83 -17.93 0.82 -3.84
N PRO A 84 -17.22 0.78 -4.98
CA PRO A 84 -17.74 0.14 -6.19
C PRO A 84 -17.78 -1.39 -6.03
N GLN A 85 -18.70 -2.02 -6.75
CA GLN A 85 -18.70 -3.45 -6.98
C GLN A 85 -17.66 -3.83 -8.04
N PRO A 86 -17.11 -5.06 -8.02
CA PRO A 86 -16.18 -5.52 -9.05
C PRO A 86 -16.73 -5.39 -10.48
N SER A 87 -18.02 -5.61 -10.69
CA SER A 87 -18.66 -5.48 -12.01
C SER A 87 -18.74 -4.03 -12.52
N GLU A 88 -18.71 -3.04 -11.64
CA GLU A 88 -18.66 -1.62 -12.02
C GLU A 88 -17.25 -1.21 -12.44
N MET A 89 -16.22 -1.79 -11.81
CA MET A 89 -14.83 -1.54 -12.19
C MET A 89 -14.40 -2.39 -13.39
N TYR A 90 -14.91 -3.61 -13.50
CA TYR A 90 -14.55 -4.61 -14.49
C TYR A 90 -15.81 -5.20 -15.15
N PRO A 91 -16.47 -4.45 -16.06
CA PRO A 91 -17.62 -4.97 -16.77
C PRO A 91 -17.25 -6.16 -17.66
N SER A 92 -18.26 -6.93 -18.09
CA SER A 92 -18.07 -8.06 -19.00
C SER A 92 -17.26 -7.64 -20.24
N GLY A 93 -16.23 -8.43 -20.58
CA GLY A 93 -15.33 -8.14 -21.70
C GLY A 93 -14.19 -7.16 -21.39
N HIS A 94 -13.98 -6.73 -20.14
CA HIS A 94 -12.89 -5.83 -19.78
C HIS A 94 -11.49 -6.44 -20.00
N SER A 95 -10.82 -6.01 -21.07
CA SER A 95 -9.53 -6.56 -21.51
C SER A 95 -8.34 -5.60 -21.37
N THR A 96 -8.56 -4.31 -21.11
CA THR A 96 -7.46 -3.33 -20.96
C THR A 96 -6.70 -3.56 -19.66
N ARG A 97 -5.37 -3.55 -19.73
CA ARG A 97 -4.45 -3.67 -18.58
C ARG A 97 -3.30 -2.68 -18.74
N ILE A 98 -2.70 -2.30 -17.62
CA ILE A 98 -1.51 -1.46 -17.58
C ILE A 98 -0.31 -2.33 -17.24
N SER A 99 0.61 -2.47 -18.20
CA SER A 99 1.90 -3.11 -17.92
C SER A 99 2.61 -2.29 -16.84
N PRO A 100 3.05 -2.91 -15.74
CA PRO A 100 3.74 -2.19 -14.69
C PRO A 100 5.16 -1.78 -15.15
N PRO A 101 5.73 -0.69 -14.56
CA PRO A 101 7.09 -0.26 -14.83
C PRO A 101 8.13 -1.25 -14.30
N ARG A 102 9.38 -1.15 -14.75
CA ARG A 102 10.47 -2.11 -14.41
C ARG A 102 10.72 -2.30 -12.91
N VAL A 103 10.46 -1.29 -12.09
CA VAL A 103 10.57 -1.39 -10.63
C VAL A 103 9.61 -2.42 -10.01
N ALA A 104 8.63 -2.91 -10.78
CA ALA A 104 7.76 -4.01 -10.41
C ALA A 104 8.35 -5.40 -10.66
N GLU A 105 9.49 -5.55 -11.35
CA GLU A 105 10.01 -6.87 -11.77
C GLU A 105 10.74 -7.64 -10.66
N VAL A 106 11.09 -6.97 -9.56
CA VAL A 106 11.84 -7.51 -8.43
C VAL A 106 10.96 -7.66 -7.18
N LEU A 107 11.51 -8.23 -6.10
CA LEU A 107 10.87 -8.28 -4.76
C LEU A 107 9.44 -8.85 -4.83
N GLU A 108 8.42 -8.10 -4.39
CA GLU A 108 7.03 -8.56 -4.39
C GLU A 108 6.52 -8.94 -5.79
N GLY A 109 7.01 -8.30 -6.85
CA GLY A 109 6.56 -8.63 -8.20
C GLY A 109 7.11 -9.97 -8.71
N GLN A 110 8.26 -10.40 -8.19
CA GLN A 110 8.78 -11.76 -8.41
C GLN A 110 8.00 -12.78 -7.57
N CYS A 111 7.68 -12.45 -6.32
CA CYS A 111 6.92 -13.32 -5.42
C CYS A 111 5.45 -13.46 -5.81
N ARG A 112 4.88 -12.43 -6.45
CA ARG A 112 3.45 -12.33 -6.76
C ARG A 112 3.24 -11.93 -8.24
N PRO A 113 3.46 -12.86 -9.19
CA PRO A 113 3.30 -12.57 -10.62
C PRO A 113 1.91 -12.01 -10.95
N GLY A 114 1.87 -10.92 -11.70
CA GLY A 114 0.64 -10.21 -12.09
C GLY A 114 0.07 -9.25 -11.03
N HIS A 115 0.59 -9.26 -9.79
CA HIS A 115 0.11 -8.38 -8.72
C HIS A 115 0.15 -6.90 -9.12
N PHE A 116 1.30 -6.42 -9.61
CA PHE A 116 1.47 -5.02 -9.97
C PHE A 116 0.73 -4.61 -11.24
N GLU A 117 0.46 -5.51 -12.19
CA GLU A 117 -0.45 -5.21 -13.32
C GLU A 117 -1.87 -4.94 -12.79
N GLY A 118 -2.32 -5.74 -11.81
CA GLY A 118 -3.58 -5.52 -11.13
C GLY A 118 -3.62 -4.16 -10.43
N VAL A 119 -2.58 -3.82 -9.67
CA VAL A 119 -2.44 -2.55 -8.94
C VAL A 119 -2.41 -1.35 -9.89
N THR A 120 -1.54 -1.32 -10.89
CA THR A 120 -1.44 -0.19 -11.84
C THR A 120 -2.75 0.02 -12.58
N THR A 121 -3.40 -1.08 -13.01
CA THR A 121 -4.69 -1.02 -13.69
C THR A 121 -5.77 -0.41 -12.81
N ILE A 122 -5.92 -0.86 -11.55
CA ILE A 122 -6.97 -0.32 -10.68
C ILE A 122 -6.69 1.11 -10.25
N VAL A 123 -5.44 1.43 -9.89
CA VAL A 123 -5.06 2.77 -9.43
C VAL A 123 -5.27 3.79 -10.54
N LEU A 124 -4.85 3.49 -11.78
CA LEU A 124 -5.11 4.39 -12.91
C LEU A 124 -6.62 4.58 -13.13
N LYS A 125 -7.42 3.50 -13.09
CA LYS A 125 -8.88 3.60 -13.21
C LYS A 125 -9.49 4.47 -12.09
N LEU A 126 -9.03 4.31 -10.85
CA LEU A 126 -9.52 5.08 -9.72
C LEU A 126 -9.12 6.55 -9.82
N LEU A 127 -7.91 6.88 -10.26
CA LEU A 127 -7.50 8.27 -10.53
C LEU A 127 -8.33 8.91 -11.66
N GLN A 128 -8.77 8.12 -12.64
CA GLN A 128 -9.71 8.60 -13.66
C GLN A 128 -11.13 8.78 -13.11
N VAL A 129 -11.58 7.94 -12.17
CA VAL A 129 -12.92 8.05 -11.55
C VAL A 129 -12.95 9.14 -10.46
N ILE A 130 -11.81 9.39 -9.84
CA ILE A 130 -11.59 10.34 -8.74
C ILE A 130 -10.37 11.19 -9.16
N PRO A 131 -10.56 12.21 -10.00
CA PRO A 131 -9.47 13.03 -10.53
C PRO A 131 -8.89 13.99 -9.47
N ALA A 132 -8.45 13.42 -8.35
CA ALA A 132 -7.87 14.10 -7.20
C ALA A 132 -6.53 14.76 -7.56
N ASP A 133 -6.16 15.80 -6.82
CA ASP A 133 -4.89 16.48 -6.96
C ASP A 133 -3.75 15.71 -6.30
N ILE A 134 -4.04 14.98 -5.21
CA ILE A 134 -3.05 14.15 -4.50
C ILE A 134 -3.66 12.80 -4.16
N ALA A 135 -2.92 11.72 -4.38
CA ALA A 135 -3.22 10.40 -3.86
C ALA A 135 -2.19 9.98 -2.79
N TYR A 136 -2.68 9.49 -1.65
CA TYR A 136 -1.88 9.15 -0.48
C TYR A 136 -1.68 7.64 -0.38
N PHE A 137 -0.42 7.22 -0.24
CA PHE A 137 -0.01 5.83 -0.10
C PHE A 137 0.91 5.64 1.11
N GLY A 138 0.78 4.50 1.79
CA GLY A 138 1.64 4.17 2.92
C GLY A 138 3.01 3.68 2.48
N GLN A 139 4.06 4.11 3.17
CA GLN A 139 5.45 3.65 2.97
C GLN A 139 5.62 2.16 3.25
N LYS A 140 4.69 1.54 4.02
CA LYS A 140 4.70 0.10 4.31
C LYS A 140 4.82 -0.71 3.02
N ASP A 141 4.08 -0.32 1.98
CA ASP A 141 4.09 -0.95 0.68
C ASP A 141 4.99 -0.14 -0.27
N TYR A 142 6.27 0.02 0.10
CA TYR A 142 7.20 0.95 -0.56
C TYR A 142 7.37 0.69 -2.06
N GLN A 143 7.48 -0.59 -2.47
CA GLN A 143 7.54 -0.94 -3.89
C GLN A 143 6.26 -0.54 -4.63
N GLN A 144 5.09 -0.74 -4.02
CA GLN A 144 3.82 -0.29 -4.60
C GLN A 144 3.80 1.23 -4.79
N TYR A 145 4.25 2.00 -3.81
CA TYR A 145 4.40 3.45 -3.94
C TYR A 145 5.28 3.82 -5.14
N LEU A 146 6.45 3.21 -5.29
CA LEU A 146 7.35 3.49 -6.41
C LEU A 146 6.74 3.11 -7.75
N VAL A 147 6.11 1.93 -7.84
CA VAL A 147 5.39 1.47 -9.04
C VAL A 147 4.33 2.48 -9.47
N ILE A 148 3.51 2.94 -8.52
CA ILE A 148 2.44 3.91 -8.79
C ILE A 148 3.00 5.27 -9.17
N ARG A 149 4.01 5.76 -8.43
CA ARG A 149 4.67 7.04 -8.72
C ARG A 149 5.27 7.04 -10.12
N THR A 150 6.02 5.99 -10.48
CA THR A 150 6.61 5.86 -11.82
C THR A 150 5.54 5.78 -12.90
N MET A 151 4.48 4.99 -12.70
CA MET A 151 3.35 4.93 -13.65
C MET A 151 2.71 6.31 -13.85
N VAL A 152 2.48 7.06 -12.78
CA VAL A 152 1.83 8.38 -12.82
C VAL A 152 2.70 9.41 -13.53
N GLU A 153 4.01 9.40 -13.25
CA GLU A 153 5.00 10.25 -13.93
C GLU A 153 5.12 9.91 -15.42
N GLU A 154 5.22 8.64 -15.79
CA GLU A 154 5.43 8.20 -17.19
C GLU A 154 4.17 8.32 -18.07
N LEU A 155 2.97 8.33 -17.46
CA LEU A 155 1.70 8.45 -18.17
C LEU A 155 1.07 9.86 -18.06
N ASP A 156 1.84 10.85 -17.58
CA ASP A 156 1.40 12.24 -17.41
C ASP A 156 0.08 12.36 -16.62
N VAL A 157 -0.11 11.51 -15.61
CA VAL A 157 -1.32 11.54 -14.78
C VAL A 157 -1.23 12.74 -13.84
N ALA A 158 -2.23 13.62 -13.90
CA ALA A 158 -2.23 14.91 -13.22
C ALA A 158 -2.26 14.87 -11.67
N SER A 159 -2.27 13.69 -11.04
CA SER A 159 -2.33 13.54 -9.60
C SER A 159 -0.94 13.36 -9.00
N ASP A 160 -0.61 14.14 -7.97
CA ASP A 160 0.61 13.93 -7.19
C ASP A 160 0.51 12.66 -6.34
N ILE A 161 1.62 11.94 -6.17
CA ILE A 161 1.68 10.74 -5.34
C ILE A 161 2.44 11.04 -4.06
N ARG A 162 1.73 11.00 -2.92
CA ARG A 162 2.30 11.28 -1.60
C ARG A 162 2.52 9.99 -0.82
N VAL A 163 3.76 9.75 -0.43
CA VAL A 163 4.12 8.70 0.53
C VAL A 163 3.95 9.20 1.97
N CYS A 164 3.39 8.36 2.84
CA CYS A 164 3.25 8.63 4.27
C CYS A 164 3.98 7.58 5.11
N PRO A 165 4.55 7.93 6.28
CA PRO A 165 5.30 6.99 7.11
C PRO A 165 4.53 5.72 7.52
N ILE A 166 5.26 4.66 7.81
CA ILE A 166 4.70 3.41 8.35
C ILE A 166 4.10 3.68 9.73
N VAL A 167 2.83 3.34 9.92
CA VAL A 167 2.21 3.31 11.24
C VAL A 167 2.35 1.92 11.84
N ARG A 168 2.75 1.87 13.11
CA ARG A 168 2.99 0.65 13.86
C ARG A 168 2.06 0.58 15.07
N ASP A 169 1.75 -0.63 15.50
CA ASP A 169 1.13 -0.91 16.79
C ASP A 169 2.09 -0.52 17.93
N ALA A 170 1.62 -0.49 19.16
CA ALA A 170 2.39 -0.04 20.32
C ALA A 170 3.66 -0.90 20.58
N ASP A 171 3.66 -2.14 20.10
CA ASP A 171 4.78 -3.07 20.17
C ASP A 171 5.71 -3.05 18.94
N GLY A 172 5.45 -2.17 17.97
CA GLY A 172 6.29 -2.00 16.78
C GLY A 172 5.85 -2.79 15.55
N LEU A 173 4.85 -3.67 15.64
CA LEU A 173 4.33 -4.38 14.47
C LEU A 173 3.73 -3.39 13.46
N ALA A 174 4.11 -3.46 12.19
CA ALA A 174 3.49 -2.64 11.16
C ALA A 174 2.00 -2.99 11.03
N LEU A 175 1.13 -1.98 11.04
CA LEU A 175 -0.31 -2.21 10.94
C LEU A 175 -0.69 -2.69 9.54
N SER A 176 -1.50 -3.74 9.51
CA SER A 176 -2.00 -4.38 8.29
C SER A 176 -3.33 -5.06 8.59
N SER A 177 -4.30 -4.97 7.68
CA SER A 177 -5.56 -5.73 7.79
C SER A 177 -5.31 -7.24 7.87
N ARG A 178 -4.18 -7.72 7.34
CA ARG A 178 -3.79 -9.15 7.42
C ARG A 178 -3.27 -9.57 8.79
N ASN A 179 -3.02 -8.66 9.73
CA ASN A 179 -2.61 -9.01 11.10
C ASN A 179 -3.71 -9.80 11.83
N GLN A 180 -4.98 -9.64 11.44
CA GLN A 180 -6.10 -10.41 11.98
C GLN A 180 -6.01 -11.92 11.72
N TYR A 181 -5.18 -12.36 10.76
CA TYR A 181 -4.98 -13.78 10.47
C TYR A 181 -4.00 -14.43 11.46
N LEU A 182 -3.24 -13.63 12.20
CA LEU A 182 -2.22 -14.13 13.11
C LEU A 182 -2.88 -14.59 14.41
N ALA A 183 -2.72 -15.86 14.74
CA ALA A 183 -2.93 -16.33 16.11
C ALA A 183 -1.96 -15.63 17.07
N THR A 184 -2.29 -15.59 18.37
CA THR A 184 -1.52 -14.85 19.38
C THR A 184 -0.02 -15.16 19.34
N GLU A 185 0.38 -16.43 19.27
CA GLU A 185 1.79 -16.83 19.18
C GLU A 185 2.47 -16.36 17.89
N ALA A 186 1.78 -16.49 16.75
CA ALA A 186 2.28 -16.02 15.46
C ALA A 186 2.43 -14.48 15.45
N ARG A 187 1.52 -13.76 16.13
CA ARG A 187 1.57 -12.31 16.27
C ARG A 187 2.77 -11.87 17.11
N GLN A 188 3.13 -12.61 18.16
CA GLN A 188 4.34 -12.34 18.94
C GLN A 188 5.60 -12.57 18.11
N ARG A 189 5.69 -13.69 17.37
CA ARG A 189 6.82 -13.94 16.45
C ARG A 189 6.96 -12.86 15.37
N ALA A 190 5.84 -12.33 14.85
CA ALA A 190 5.85 -11.30 13.82
C ALA A 190 6.58 -10.01 14.22
N LEU A 191 6.76 -9.75 15.53
CA LEU A 191 7.54 -8.60 16.02
C LEU A 191 9.00 -8.64 15.56
N ALA A 192 9.57 -9.84 15.39
CA ALA A 192 10.92 -10.06 14.89
C ALA A 192 11.16 -9.41 13.51
N ILE A 193 10.11 -9.21 12.70
CA ILE A 193 10.20 -8.48 11.43
C ILE A 193 10.56 -7.02 11.67
N SER A 194 9.86 -6.35 12.60
CA SER A 194 10.13 -4.95 12.93
C SER A 194 11.46 -4.75 13.66
N GLU A 195 11.83 -5.71 14.50
CA GLU A 195 13.10 -5.73 15.23
C GLU A 195 14.28 -5.93 14.26
N SER A 196 14.16 -6.85 13.29
CA SER A 196 15.22 -7.08 12.29
C SER A 196 15.47 -5.84 11.41
N LEU A 197 14.42 -5.07 11.09
CA LEU A 197 14.57 -3.78 10.40
C LEU A 197 15.29 -2.74 11.26
N SER A 198 14.99 -2.69 12.56
CA SER A 198 15.65 -1.80 13.52
C SER A 198 17.12 -2.18 13.72
N LEU A 199 17.42 -3.48 13.76
CA LEU A 199 18.78 -4.01 13.75
C LEU A 199 19.54 -3.57 12.51
N ALA A 200 18.94 -3.71 11.32
CA ALA A 200 19.55 -3.27 10.08
C ALA A 200 19.84 -1.76 10.06
N GLU A 201 18.89 -0.94 10.52
CA GLU A 201 19.11 0.51 10.66
C GLU A 201 20.26 0.81 11.61
N GLN A 202 20.33 0.14 12.76
CA GLN A 202 21.40 0.32 13.73
C GLN A 202 22.77 -0.06 13.15
N MET A 203 22.88 -1.20 12.46
CA MET A 203 24.11 -1.62 11.80
C MET A 203 24.59 -0.58 10.77
N VAL A 204 23.67 0.00 10.00
CA VAL A 204 23.98 1.08 9.05
C VAL A 204 24.46 2.33 9.79
N ARG A 205 23.81 2.73 10.89
CA ARG A 205 24.26 3.87 11.72
C ARG A 205 25.66 3.65 12.29
N ASP A 206 25.98 2.41 12.68
CA ASP A 206 27.28 2.02 13.24
C ASP A 206 28.38 1.82 12.18
N GLY A 207 28.08 2.08 10.91
CA GLY A 207 29.07 2.09 9.84
C GLY A 207 29.17 0.79 9.03
N GLN A 208 28.33 -0.22 9.29
CA GLN A 208 28.24 -1.38 8.40
C GLN A 208 27.70 -0.93 7.03
N ARG A 209 28.37 -1.35 5.96
CA ARG A 209 28.02 -0.99 4.57
C ARG A 209 27.81 -2.21 3.66
N ARG A 210 28.25 -3.40 4.07
CA ARG A 210 28.06 -4.63 3.29
C ARG A 210 26.62 -5.11 3.44
N ALA A 211 25.87 -5.04 2.35
CA ALA A 211 24.46 -5.42 2.32
C ALA A 211 24.26 -6.88 2.73
N SER A 212 25.12 -7.78 2.23
CA SER A 212 25.07 -9.21 2.56
C SER A 212 25.26 -9.50 4.05
N THR A 213 26.11 -8.73 4.73
CA THR A 213 26.29 -8.87 6.18
C THR A 213 25.03 -8.43 6.93
N ILE A 214 24.44 -7.29 6.57
CA ILE A 214 23.20 -6.80 7.20
C ILE A 214 22.06 -7.81 6.97
N ALA A 215 21.87 -8.27 5.74
CA ALA A 215 20.84 -9.25 5.41
C ALA A 215 21.02 -10.58 6.16
N ALA A 216 22.26 -11.04 6.36
CA ALA A 216 22.54 -12.25 7.14
C ALA A 216 22.14 -12.09 8.62
N HIS A 217 22.43 -10.94 9.23
CA HIS A 217 22.01 -10.65 10.61
C HIS A 217 20.49 -10.53 10.74
N MET A 218 19.82 -9.88 9.79
CA MET A 218 18.35 -9.85 9.76
C MET A 218 17.77 -11.25 9.64
N ARG A 219 18.32 -12.09 8.75
CA ARG A 219 17.86 -13.47 8.57
C ARG A 219 18.04 -14.28 9.85
N GLN A 220 19.19 -14.17 10.51
CA GLN A 220 19.43 -14.89 11.75
C GLN A 220 18.45 -14.48 12.84
N HIS A 221 18.19 -13.17 13.00
CA HIS A 221 17.20 -12.66 13.96
C HIS A 221 15.80 -13.25 13.74
N LEU A 222 15.38 -13.38 12.48
CA LEU A 222 14.08 -13.99 12.13
C LEU A 222 14.06 -15.50 12.42
N VAL A 223 15.14 -16.22 12.13
CA VAL A 223 15.24 -17.66 12.41
C VAL A 223 15.24 -17.93 13.91
N ASP A 224 15.94 -17.12 14.71
CA ASP A 224 15.97 -17.23 16.17
C ASP A 224 14.59 -16.98 16.81
N ALA A 225 13.68 -16.33 16.07
CA ALA A 225 12.29 -16.11 16.45
C ALA A 225 11.30 -17.12 15.80
N ASP A 226 11.79 -18.27 15.33
CA ASP A 226 11.03 -19.34 14.67
C ASP A 226 10.32 -18.91 13.36
N ILE A 227 10.89 -17.96 12.62
CA ILE A 227 10.45 -17.59 11.26
C ILE A 227 11.40 -18.22 10.24
N GLU A 228 11.18 -19.49 9.93
CA GLU A 228 12.06 -20.26 9.03
C GLU A 228 11.78 -19.99 7.55
N ARG A 229 10.51 -19.78 7.19
CA ARG A 229 10.11 -19.50 5.80
C ARG A 229 10.11 -17.99 5.54
N ILE A 230 11.21 -17.51 4.98
CA ILE A 230 11.42 -16.12 4.60
C ILE A 230 11.40 -16.03 3.07
N ASP A 231 10.44 -15.31 2.50
CA ASP A 231 10.33 -15.14 1.05
C ASP A 231 11.52 -14.33 0.49
N TYR A 232 11.87 -13.20 1.12
CA TYR A 232 13.10 -12.47 0.83
C TYR A 232 13.53 -11.52 1.96
N ILE A 233 14.80 -11.12 1.94
CA ILE A 233 15.36 -9.96 2.66
C ILE A 233 16.26 -9.26 1.67
N ALA A 234 16.01 -7.99 1.40
CA ALA A 234 16.75 -7.25 0.39
C ALA A 234 17.13 -5.86 0.91
N LEU A 235 18.38 -5.49 0.65
CA LEU A 235 18.85 -4.11 0.76
C LEU A 235 19.02 -3.59 -0.65
N VAL A 236 18.30 -2.53 -0.98
CA VAL A 236 18.14 -2.07 -2.35
C VAL A 236 18.35 -0.57 -2.48
N ASP A 237 18.70 -0.12 -3.68
CA ASP A 237 18.65 1.29 -4.01
C ASP A 237 17.18 1.76 -3.96
N PRO A 238 16.86 2.85 -3.22
CA PRO A 238 15.48 3.23 -2.94
C PRO A 238 14.72 3.78 -4.14
N LYS A 239 15.35 3.91 -5.32
CA LYS A 239 14.69 4.37 -6.56
C LYS A 239 14.50 3.23 -7.55
N SER A 240 15.54 2.45 -7.79
CA SER A 240 15.58 1.37 -8.78
C SER A 240 15.17 0.01 -8.22
N LEU A 241 15.18 -0.14 -6.89
CA LEU A 241 14.95 -1.40 -6.17
C LEU A 241 15.93 -2.53 -6.54
N GLN A 242 17.05 -2.19 -7.17
CA GLN A 242 18.14 -3.12 -7.43
C GLN A 242 18.95 -3.33 -6.14
N GLU A 243 19.38 -4.57 -5.90
CA GLU A 243 20.19 -4.89 -4.73
C GLU A 243 21.51 -4.11 -4.71
N VAL A 244 21.86 -3.60 -3.53
CA VAL A 244 23.14 -2.94 -3.27
C VAL A 244 24.15 -3.93 -2.69
N ARG A 245 25.45 -3.61 -2.81
CA ARG A 245 26.56 -4.46 -2.34
C ARG A 245 26.92 -4.19 -0.88
#